data_AF-A0A4R9GVF3-F1
#
_entry.id   AF-A0A4R9GVF3-F1
#
_cell.length_a   1.000
_cell.length_b   1.000
_cell.length_c   1.000
_cell.angle_alpha   90.00
_cell.angle_beta   90.00
_cell.angle_gamma   90.00
#
_symmetry.space_group_name_H-M   'P 1'
#
loop_
_entity.id
_entity.type
_entity.pdbx_description
1 polymer ?
#
loop_
_entity_poly.entity_id
_entity_poly.type
_entity_poly.pdbx_seq_one_letter_code
_entity_poly.pdbx_strand_id
1 'polypeptide(L)'
;MGKIKFIGFAFLCISVFANCAKKHDNKDQETIAALLLLTSGNCAQTQKIAANSYMSTLTPVPSSSCNQATIFGTDPNSTQAIGVSQLKATLAIAQGISGCTNTSNYIQNLINSAAPVNQTTWNSLVAGMQWTPLSSIVTEGMASVTKTWPSLTPSQLASIGTASVSQYQTFAYETMISVYASAASEASCTAAVLAKINADFPNTQFLWSTTTPTAAAPTLISIACTYGSARNTAIGQCATLNNLF
;
A
#
# COMPACT_ATOMS: atom_id res chain seq x y z
N MET A 1 -4.66 -14.97 -22.77
CA MET A 1 -4.81 -14.75 -21.31
C MET A 1 -5.26 -13.32 -21.11
N GLY A 2 -6.50 -13.15 -20.64
CA GLY A 2 -7.24 -11.89 -20.73
C GLY A 2 -7.16 -11.01 -19.48
N LYS A 3 -7.14 -9.70 -19.74
CA LYS A 3 -7.55 -8.56 -18.90
C LYS A 3 -6.91 -8.47 -17.50
N ILE A 4 -5.72 -7.86 -17.46
CA ILE A 4 -5.19 -7.17 -16.28
C ILE A 4 -6.15 -6.02 -15.95
N LYS A 5 -6.97 -6.18 -14.90
CA LYS A 5 -7.76 -5.09 -14.33
C LYS A 5 -6.90 -4.39 -13.28
N PHE A 6 -6.50 -3.15 -13.60
CA PHE A 6 -5.82 -2.21 -12.69
C PHE A 6 -6.70 -1.93 -11.46
N ILE A 7 -6.30 -2.44 -10.30
CA ILE A 7 -6.77 -1.98 -8.98
C ILE A 7 -5.57 -2.16 -8.02
N GLY A 8 -5.02 -1.07 -7.47
CA GLY A 8 -4.32 -1.13 -6.18
C GLY A 8 -2.81 -1.03 -6.08
N PHE A 9 -2.08 -0.32 -6.97
CA PHE A 9 -0.62 -0.16 -6.81
C PHE A 9 -0.24 0.83 -5.69
N ALA A 10 -0.11 0.30 -4.47
CA ALA A 10 1.02 0.47 -3.56
C ALA A 10 0.83 -0.48 -2.38
N PHE A 11 0.64 -1.76 -2.68
CA PHE A 11 1.03 -2.80 -1.76
C PHE A 11 2.38 -3.26 -2.24
N LEU A 12 3.37 -3.28 -1.33
CA LEU A 12 4.71 -3.75 -1.65
C LEU A 12 4.65 -4.93 -2.62
N CYS A 13 5.48 -4.89 -3.65
CA CYS A 13 5.58 -5.90 -4.69
C CYS A 13 5.81 -7.30 -4.09
N ILE A 14 4.76 -8.00 -3.67
CA ILE A 14 4.81 -9.38 -3.18
C ILE A 14 4.40 -10.36 -4.28
N SER A 15 3.96 -9.88 -5.44
CA SER A 15 3.57 -10.70 -6.59
C SER A 15 4.73 -11.29 -7.41
N VAL A 16 6.00 -11.08 -7.03
CA VAL A 16 7.17 -11.54 -7.80
C VAL A 16 7.84 -12.81 -7.21
N PHE A 17 7.34 -13.36 -6.09
CA PHE A 17 8.00 -14.49 -5.42
C PHE A 17 7.59 -15.89 -5.92
N ALA A 18 6.84 -15.99 -7.01
CA ALA A 18 6.51 -17.28 -7.64
C ALA A 18 7.56 -17.66 -8.70
N ASN A 19 8.57 -18.42 -8.25
CA ASN A 19 9.62 -19.15 -8.99
C ASN A 19 11.04 -18.60 -8.80
N CYS A 20 11.74 -19.13 -7.78
CA CYS A 20 13.09 -19.67 -7.88
C CYS A 20 13.53 -20.15 -6.49
N ALA A 21 13.86 -21.43 -6.35
CA ALA A 21 14.30 -22.00 -5.08
C ALA A 21 15.78 -21.68 -4.82
N LYS A 22 16.09 -21.09 -3.65
CA LYS A 22 17.24 -21.41 -2.79
C LYS A 22 17.11 -20.68 -1.44
N LYS A 23 17.46 -21.41 -0.38
CA LYS A 23 17.26 -21.10 1.04
C LYS A 23 18.45 -20.31 1.59
N HIS A 24 18.25 -19.23 2.34
CA HIS A 24 19.30 -18.64 3.20
C HIS A 24 18.73 -17.96 4.46
N ASP A 25 19.59 -17.86 5.47
CA ASP A 25 19.32 -17.72 6.92
C ASP A 25 18.87 -16.33 7.43
N ASN A 26 18.45 -16.33 8.70
CA ASN A 26 17.26 -15.67 9.23
C ASN A 26 17.54 -14.58 10.29
N LYS A 27 18.57 -13.73 10.12
CA LYS A 27 19.06 -12.84 11.21
C LYS A 27 18.72 -11.34 11.11
N ASP A 28 18.20 -10.84 10.00
CA ASP A 28 17.95 -9.39 9.81
C ASP A 28 16.52 -8.92 10.14
N GLN A 29 15.67 -9.82 10.68
CA GLN A 29 14.22 -9.57 10.80
C GLN A 29 13.81 -8.70 11.99
N GLU A 30 14.62 -8.59 13.03
CA GLU A 30 14.25 -7.86 14.26
C GLU A 30 14.43 -6.33 14.14
N THR A 31 15.36 -5.87 13.28
CA THR A 31 15.66 -4.43 13.11
C THR A 31 14.58 -3.69 12.32
N ILE A 32 13.87 -4.37 11.41
CA ILE A 32 12.81 -3.77 10.58
C ILE A 32 11.54 -3.52 11.41
N ALA A 33 11.26 -4.36 12.42
CA ALA A 33 10.13 -4.17 13.33
C ALA A 33 10.31 -2.94 14.25
N ALA A 34 11.56 -2.60 14.60
CA ALA A 34 11.88 -1.46 15.46
C ALA A 34 11.72 -0.08 14.78
N LEU A 35 11.73 0.00 13.44
CA LEU A 35 11.52 1.26 12.71
C LEU A 35 10.07 1.77 12.76
N LEU A 36 9.13 0.97 13.29
CA LEU A 36 7.71 1.33 13.39
C LEU A 36 7.37 2.13 14.66
N LEU A 37 8.36 2.48 15.49
CA LEU A 37 8.21 3.31 16.70
C LEU A 37 8.18 4.83 16.44
N LEU A 38 8.08 5.28 15.18
CA LEU A 38 8.09 6.69 14.81
C LEU A 38 6.67 7.25 14.66
N THR A 39 6.43 8.44 15.23
CA THR A 39 5.12 8.88 15.74
C THR A 39 4.29 9.76 14.80
N SER A 40 4.77 10.14 13.62
CA SER A 40 3.96 10.81 12.58
C SER A 40 4.77 11.05 11.30
N GLY A 41 4.07 11.21 10.16
CA GLY A 41 4.67 11.60 8.89
C GLY A 41 3.79 11.20 7.71
N ASN A 42 4.17 11.67 6.53
CA ASN A 42 3.50 11.36 5.27
C ASN A 42 4.55 11.07 4.20
N CYS A 43 4.26 10.12 3.31
CA CYS A 43 5.16 9.70 2.26
C CYS A 43 4.41 9.50 0.94
N ALA A 44 4.98 10.01 -0.15
CA ALA A 44 4.62 9.62 -1.50
C ALA A 44 5.56 8.52 -1.98
N GLN A 45 5.00 7.40 -2.43
CA GLN A 45 5.69 6.48 -3.33
C GLN A 45 5.25 6.81 -4.76
N THR A 46 6.17 7.29 -5.57
CA THR A 46 5.94 7.61 -6.98
C THR A 46 6.47 6.49 -7.85
N GLN A 47 5.66 6.07 -8.82
CA GLN A 47 6.05 5.16 -9.89
C GLN A 47 5.89 5.82 -11.26
N LYS A 48 6.90 5.68 -12.11
CA LYS A 48 6.80 6.01 -13.54
C LYS A 48 5.92 4.97 -14.25
N ILE A 49 4.81 5.42 -14.84
CA ILE A 49 3.85 4.56 -15.56
C ILE A 49 4.01 4.65 -17.09
N ALA A 50 4.49 5.79 -17.60
CA ALA A 50 4.81 6.00 -19.02
C ALA A 50 5.87 7.10 -19.17
N ALA A 51 6.23 7.43 -20.42
CA ALA A 51 7.07 8.59 -20.70
C ALA A 51 6.45 9.85 -20.06
N ASN A 52 7.23 10.52 -19.20
CA ASN A 52 6.85 11.73 -18.47
C ASN A 52 5.51 11.60 -17.71
N SER A 53 5.10 10.40 -17.28
CA SER A 53 3.82 10.20 -16.61
C SER A 53 4.01 9.34 -15.38
N TYR A 54 3.52 9.84 -14.25
CA TYR A 54 3.82 9.32 -12.93
C TYR A 54 2.54 9.17 -12.12
N MET A 55 2.50 8.12 -11.31
CA MET A 55 1.45 7.85 -10.35
C MET A 55 2.08 7.79 -8.97
N SER A 56 1.53 8.55 -8.03
CA SER A 56 2.01 8.62 -6.65
C SER A 56 0.94 8.08 -5.73
N THR A 57 1.36 7.21 -4.82
CA THR A 57 0.54 6.74 -3.71
C THR A 57 1.03 7.40 -2.43
N LEU A 58 0.13 8.16 -1.81
CA LEU A 58 0.34 8.97 -0.63
C LEU A 58 -0.14 8.16 0.58
N THR A 59 0.70 8.01 1.59
CA THR A 59 0.44 7.17 2.77
C THR A 59 1.00 7.80 4.03
N PRO A 60 0.40 7.57 5.20
CA PRO A 60 0.97 7.99 6.47
C PRO A 60 2.12 7.03 6.84
N VAL A 61 3.34 7.52 6.64
CA VAL A 61 4.60 6.85 6.97
C VAL A 61 5.51 7.90 7.58
N PRO A 62 6.26 7.60 8.65
CA PRO A 62 7.18 8.56 9.24
C PRO A 62 8.11 9.17 8.18
N SER A 63 8.27 10.49 8.20
CA SER A 63 9.02 11.19 7.16
C SER A 63 10.49 10.74 7.09
N SER A 64 11.09 10.39 8.24
CA SER A 64 12.43 9.78 8.33
C SER A 64 12.51 8.40 7.68
N SER A 65 11.40 7.67 7.62
CA SER A 65 11.27 6.35 6.98
C SER A 65 10.83 6.44 5.52
N CYS A 66 10.53 7.63 4.99
CA CYS A 66 10.09 7.82 3.61
C CYS A 66 11.29 7.80 2.63
N ASN A 67 11.89 6.62 2.47
CA ASN A 67 13.00 6.39 1.56
C ASN A 67 12.98 4.93 1.07
N GLN A 68 13.66 4.68 -0.06
CA GLN A 68 13.73 3.35 -0.66
C GLN A 68 14.31 2.31 0.31
N ALA A 69 15.44 2.61 0.95
CA ALA A 69 16.15 1.66 1.82
C ALA A 69 15.25 1.13 2.94
N THR A 70 14.42 2.00 3.52
CA THR A 70 13.51 1.66 4.62
C THR A 70 12.25 0.95 4.14
N ILE A 71 11.62 1.44 3.06
CA ILE A 71 10.31 0.93 2.62
C ILE A 71 10.44 -0.29 1.72
N PHE A 72 11.50 -0.35 0.90
CA PHE A 72 11.66 -1.35 -0.16
C PHE A 72 13.00 -2.11 -0.10
N GLY A 73 14.04 -1.57 0.53
CA GLY A 73 15.37 -2.17 0.60
C GLY A 73 16.38 -1.56 -0.37
N THR A 74 17.65 -1.86 -0.14
CA THR A 74 18.81 -1.36 -0.93
C THR A 74 19.29 -2.35 -1.99
N ASP A 75 18.79 -3.58 -1.95
CA ASP A 75 19.21 -4.70 -2.78
C ASP A 75 18.14 -5.81 -2.75
N PRO A 76 18.25 -6.85 -3.60
CA PRO A 76 17.23 -7.90 -3.64
C PRO A 76 17.01 -8.65 -2.32
N ASN A 77 18.05 -8.85 -1.51
CA ASN A 77 17.94 -9.57 -0.25
C ASN A 77 17.24 -8.73 0.81
N SER A 78 17.60 -7.46 0.95
CA SER A 78 16.90 -6.55 1.87
C SER A 78 15.44 -6.34 1.46
N THR A 79 15.13 -6.28 0.16
CA THR A 79 13.75 -6.28 -0.34
C THR A 79 12.99 -7.55 0.04
N GLN A 80 13.61 -8.73 -0.12
CA GLN A 80 13.00 -10.00 0.27
C GLN A 80 12.77 -10.09 1.78
N ALA A 81 13.72 -9.64 2.60
CA ALA A 81 13.57 -9.61 4.05
C ALA A 81 12.40 -8.73 4.51
N ILE A 82 12.27 -7.52 3.93
CA ILE A 82 11.14 -6.61 4.20
C ILE A 82 9.82 -7.28 3.79
N GLY A 83 9.75 -7.86 2.58
CA GLY A 83 8.55 -8.54 2.08
C GLY A 83 8.14 -9.72 2.96
N VAL A 84 9.09 -10.54 3.41
CA VAL A 84 8.83 -11.66 4.34
C VAL A 84 8.31 -11.16 5.69
N SER A 85 8.86 -10.06 6.23
CA SER A 85 8.36 -9.46 7.47
C SER A 85 6.89 -9.03 7.34
N GLN A 86 6.53 -8.39 6.23
CA GLN A 86 5.14 -8.00 5.96
C GLN A 86 4.22 -9.19 5.75
N LEU A 87 4.68 -10.24 5.07
CA LEU A 87 3.93 -11.49 4.94
C LEU A 87 3.68 -12.15 6.29
N LYS A 88 4.64 -12.14 7.22
CA LYS A 88 4.46 -12.66 8.58
C LYS A 88 3.42 -11.85 9.36
N ALA A 89 3.46 -10.52 9.28
CA ALA A 89 2.44 -9.66 9.89
C ALA A 89 1.04 -9.93 9.30
N THR A 90 0.96 -10.08 7.97
CA THR A 90 -0.28 -10.41 7.26
C THR A 90 -0.81 -11.79 7.67
N LEU A 91 0.07 -12.78 7.78
CA LEU A 91 -0.28 -14.13 8.22
C LEU A 91 -0.85 -14.14 9.63
N ALA A 92 -0.22 -13.41 10.57
CA ALA A 92 -0.65 -13.33 11.96
C ALA A 92 -2.09 -12.79 12.07
N ILE A 93 -2.45 -11.79 11.25
CA ILE A 93 -3.82 -11.28 11.19
C ILE A 93 -4.75 -12.32 10.53
N ALA A 94 -4.37 -12.91 9.40
CA ALA A 94 -5.20 -13.89 8.67
C ALA A 94 -5.56 -15.11 9.53
N GLN A 95 -4.61 -15.61 10.34
CA GLN A 95 -4.82 -16.74 11.25
C GLN A 95 -5.85 -16.43 12.36
N GLY A 96 -6.07 -15.16 12.68
CA GLY A 96 -7.09 -14.72 13.63
C GLY A 96 -8.49 -14.56 13.03
N ILE A 97 -8.65 -14.73 11.72
CA ILE A 97 -9.93 -14.53 11.02
C ILE A 97 -10.54 -15.88 10.67
N SER A 98 -11.75 -16.14 11.19
CA SER A 98 -12.50 -17.36 10.85
C SER A 98 -12.80 -17.40 9.34
N GLY A 99 -12.58 -18.56 8.72
CA GLY A 99 -12.81 -18.78 7.29
C GLY A 99 -11.66 -18.35 6.38
N CYS A 100 -10.45 -18.13 6.93
CA CYS A 100 -9.21 -17.78 6.22
C CYS A 100 -8.14 -18.89 6.21
N THR A 101 -8.52 -20.16 6.37
CA THR A 101 -7.57 -21.27 6.49
C THR A 101 -6.73 -21.44 5.21
N ASN A 102 -7.35 -21.44 4.03
CA ASN A 102 -6.62 -21.61 2.76
C ASN A 102 -5.73 -20.39 2.47
N THR A 103 -6.19 -19.20 2.83
CA THR A 103 -5.48 -17.94 2.71
C THR A 103 -4.25 -17.91 3.60
N SER A 104 -4.38 -18.31 4.88
CA SER A 104 -3.24 -18.45 5.79
C SER A 104 -2.22 -19.46 5.25
N ASN A 105 -2.67 -20.61 4.76
CA ASN A 105 -1.78 -21.60 4.14
C ASN A 105 -1.07 -21.04 2.90
N TYR A 106 -1.78 -20.28 2.06
CA TYR A 106 -1.23 -19.63 0.88
C TYR A 106 -0.13 -18.62 1.27
N ILE A 107 -0.40 -17.75 2.25
CA ILE A 107 0.58 -16.78 2.77
C ILE A 107 1.80 -17.50 3.37
N GLN A 108 1.57 -18.56 4.14
CA GLN A 108 2.65 -19.37 4.71
C GLN A 108 3.52 -20.01 3.62
N ASN A 109 2.91 -20.48 2.53
CA ASN A 109 3.64 -21.01 1.39
C ASN A 109 4.48 -19.92 0.71
N LEU A 110 3.94 -18.71 0.54
CA LEU A 110 4.72 -17.57 0.02
C LEU A 110 5.94 -17.27 0.90
N ILE A 111 5.79 -17.29 2.23
CA ILE A 111 6.90 -17.11 3.17
C ILE A 111 7.95 -18.21 2.98
N ASN A 112 7.51 -19.47 2.88
CA ASN A 112 8.39 -20.62 2.76
C ASN A 112 9.13 -20.66 1.42
N SER A 113 8.54 -20.11 0.36
CA SER A 113 9.10 -20.07 -0.99
C SER A 113 9.73 -18.72 -1.37
N ALA A 114 9.73 -17.73 -0.46
CA ALA A 114 10.23 -16.40 -0.75
C ALA A 114 11.73 -16.43 -1.05
N ALA A 115 12.10 -16.01 -2.27
CA ALA A 115 13.49 -15.90 -2.70
C ALA A 115 13.77 -14.49 -3.25
N PRO A 116 14.98 -13.96 -3.09
CA PRO A 116 15.33 -12.67 -3.67
C PRO A 116 15.14 -12.70 -5.18
N VAL A 117 14.59 -11.62 -5.74
CA VAL A 117 14.61 -11.42 -7.19
C VAL A 117 16.07 -11.27 -7.66
N ASN A 118 16.33 -11.51 -8.95
CA ASN A 118 17.68 -11.25 -9.46
C ASN A 118 17.97 -9.72 -9.51
N GLN A 119 19.25 -9.36 -9.50
CA GLN A 119 19.68 -7.96 -9.46
C GLN A 119 19.15 -7.14 -10.65
N THR A 120 19.09 -7.70 -11.84
CA THR A 120 18.60 -7.01 -13.04
C THR A 120 17.13 -6.64 -12.89
N THR A 121 16.30 -7.59 -12.45
CA THR A 121 14.88 -7.36 -12.17
C THR A 121 14.71 -6.32 -11.06
N TRP A 122 15.50 -6.41 -9.99
CA TRP A 122 15.45 -5.42 -8.91
C TRP A 122 15.81 -4.02 -9.40
N ASN A 123 16.90 -3.87 -10.16
CA ASN A 123 17.33 -2.60 -10.75
C ASN A 123 16.21 -2.00 -11.62
N SER A 124 15.56 -2.82 -12.46
CA SER A 124 14.44 -2.37 -13.30
C SER A 124 13.22 -1.93 -12.48
N LEU A 125 12.92 -2.59 -11.36
CA LEU A 125 11.84 -2.20 -10.46
C LEU A 125 12.13 -0.84 -9.81
N VAL A 126 13.31 -0.68 -9.22
CA VAL A 126 13.64 0.53 -8.45
C VAL A 126 13.92 1.75 -9.33
N ALA A 127 14.38 1.55 -10.57
CA ALA A 127 14.63 2.66 -11.51
C ALA A 127 13.38 3.52 -11.80
N GLY A 128 12.19 2.94 -11.63
CA GLY A 128 10.92 3.63 -11.82
C GLY A 128 10.30 4.17 -10.54
N MET A 129 10.94 3.98 -9.37
CA MET A 129 10.36 4.30 -8.06
C MET A 129 11.09 5.43 -7.36
N GLN A 130 10.33 6.29 -6.69
CA GLN A 130 10.84 7.37 -5.85
C GLN A 130 10.00 7.48 -4.59
N TRP A 131 10.63 7.91 -3.49
CA TRP A 131 9.97 8.15 -2.22
C TRP A 131 10.22 9.60 -1.81
N THR A 132 9.15 10.32 -1.49
CA THR A 132 9.21 11.75 -1.17
C THR A 132 8.42 12.03 0.10
N PRO A 133 9.07 12.51 1.18
CA PRO A 133 8.35 12.96 2.36
C PRO A 133 7.38 14.09 2.01
N LEU A 134 6.19 14.05 2.60
CA LEU A 134 5.14 15.05 2.40
C LEU A 134 4.84 15.78 3.70
N SER A 135 4.42 17.04 3.58
CA SER A 135 3.85 17.77 4.71
C SER A 135 2.44 17.28 5.06
N SER A 136 1.64 16.91 4.07
CA SER A 136 0.26 16.44 4.24
C SER A 136 -0.20 15.62 3.04
N ILE A 137 -0.71 14.40 3.26
CA ILE A 137 -1.37 13.63 2.19
C ILE A 137 -2.65 14.33 1.71
N VAL A 138 -3.36 15.03 2.61
CA VAL A 138 -4.64 15.68 2.31
C VAL A 138 -4.43 16.82 1.34
N THR A 139 -3.44 17.68 1.63
CA THR A 139 -3.07 18.80 0.74
C THR A 139 -2.58 18.26 -0.60
N GLU A 140 -1.72 17.24 -0.58
CA GLU A 140 -1.11 16.70 -1.78
C GLU A 140 -2.11 16.01 -2.71
N GLY A 141 -3.10 15.31 -2.15
CA GLY A 141 -4.09 14.53 -2.87
C GLY A 141 -5.47 15.18 -3.01
N MET A 142 -5.66 16.44 -2.60
CA MET A 142 -6.99 17.06 -2.53
C MET A 142 -7.73 17.04 -3.88
N ALA A 143 -7.02 17.24 -4.99
CA ALA A 143 -7.64 17.19 -6.30
C ALA A 143 -8.17 15.78 -6.64
N SER A 144 -7.50 14.73 -6.16
CA SER A 144 -8.00 13.35 -6.26
C SER A 144 -9.22 13.12 -5.36
N VAL A 145 -9.22 13.69 -4.16
CA VAL A 145 -10.34 13.61 -3.20
C VAL A 145 -11.59 14.26 -3.78
N THR A 146 -11.51 15.54 -4.19
CA THR A 146 -12.65 16.27 -4.78
C THR A 146 -13.18 15.60 -6.04
N LYS A 147 -12.30 14.93 -6.79
CA LYS A 147 -12.68 14.21 -7.99
C LYS A 147 -13.39 12.90 -7.69
N THR A 148 -12.91 12.15 -6.69
CA THR A 148 -13.49 10.87 -6.28
C THR A 148 -14.83 11.09 -5.58
N TRP A 149 -14.94 12.15 -4.77
CA TRP A 149 -16.13 12.50 -4.00
C TRP A 149 -16.58 13.94 -4.28
N PRO A 150 -17.11 14.22 -5.50
CA PRO A 150 -17.48 15.58 -5.90
C PRO A 150 -18.64 16.18 -5.11
N SER A 151 -19.36 15.36 -4.34
CA SER A 151 -20.49 15.78 -3.51
C SER A 151 -20.10 16.26 -2.11
N LEU A 152 -18.82 16.19 -1.72
CA LEU A 152 -18.39 16.69 -0.41
C LEU A 152 -18.48 18.22 -0.36
N THR A 153 -19.03 18.74 0.74
CA THR A 153 -19.09 20.19 0.96
C THR A 153 -17.70 20.75 1.30
N PRO A 154 -17.48 22.07 1.16
CA PRO A 154 -16.23 22.70 1.59
C PRO A 154 -15.89 22.45 3.06
N SER A 155 -16.89 22.39 3.95
CA SER A 155 -16.67 22.07 5.37
C SER A 155 -16.24 20.62 5.58
N GLN A 156 -16.79 19.68 4.82
CA GLN A 156 -16.36 18.28 4.84
C GLN A 156 -14.96 18.09 4.25
N LEU A 157 -14.61 18.84 3.19
CA LEU A 157 -13.26 18.83 2.63
C LEU A 157 -12.21 19.39 3.60
N ALA A 158 -12.59 20.41 4.39
CA ALA A 158 -11.72 21.01 5.40
C ALA A 158 -11.55 20.13 6.66
N SER A 159 -12.49 19.22 6.94
CA SER A 159 -12.46 18.32 8.10
C SER A 159 -11.77 16.99 7.82
N ILE A 160 -11.27 16.78 6.59
CA ILE A 160 -10.63 15.51 6.22
C ILE A 160 -9.33 15.34 7.00
N GLY A 161 -9.27 14.25 7.76
CA GLY A 161 -8.09 13.83 8.51
C GLY A 161 -7.21 12.84 7.75
N THR A 162 -6.06 12.53 8.33
CA THR A 162 -5.15 11.46 7.88
C THR A 162 -5.13 10.37 8.94
N ALA A 163 -5.14 9.10 8.51
CA ALA A 163 -5.00 7.97 9.41
C ALA A 163 -3.63 7.96 10.08
N SER A 164 -3.54 7.36 11.27
CA SER A 164 -2.24 7.09 11.89
C SER A 164 -1.44 6.07 11.06
N VAL A 165 -0.12 6.04 11.27
CA VAL A 165 0.76 5.01 10.68
C VAL A 165 0.27 3.61 11.01
N SER A 166 -0.12 3.36 12.27
CA SER A 166 -0.62 2.06 12.72
C SER A 166 -1.95 1.66 12.07
N GLN A 167 -2.85 2.63 11.86
CA GLN A 167 -4.11 2.41 11.14
C GLN A 167 -3.84 2.04 9.68
N TYR A 168 -2.95 2.77 9.00
CA TYR A 168 -2.55 2.44 7.63
C TYR A 168 -1.92 1.06 7.53
N GLN A 169 -1.02 0.70 8.44
CA GLN A 169 -0.38 -0.63 8.43
C GLN A 169 -1.37 -1.76 8.63
N THR A 170 -2.29 -1.60 9.58
CA THR A 170 -3.32 -2.60 9.85
C THR A 170 -4.22 -2.76 8.64
N PHE A 171 -4.72 -1.64 8.09
CA PHE A 171 -5.51 -1.65 6.86
C PHE A 171 -4.75 -2.28 5.70
N ALA A 172 -3.45 -2.00 5.61
CA ALA A 172 -2.61 -2.50 4.56
C ALA A 172 -2.51 -4.03 4.59
N TYR A 173 -2.26 -4.60 5.77
CA TYR A 173 -2.23 -6.04 5.93
C TYR A 173 -3.60 -6.67 5.67
N GLU A 174 -4.68 -6.11 6.18
CA GLU A 174 -6.03 -6.63 5.94
C GLU A 174 -6.41 -6.63 4.46
N THR A 175 -6.09 -5.56 3.75
CA THR A 175 -6.30 -5.50 2.30
C THR A 175 -5.50 -6.59 1.57
N MET A 176 -4.27 -6.86 2.01
CA MET A 176 -3.47 -7.95 1.45
C MET A 176 -4.07 -9.32 1.71
N ILE A 177 -4.69 -9.55 2.87
CA ILE A 177 -5.42 -10.81 3.13
C ILE A 177 -6.54 -10.98 2.10
N SER A 178 -7.28 -9.93 1.76
CA SER A 178 -8.35 -10.00 0.73
C SER A 178 -7.81 -10.39 -0.66
N VAL A 179 -6.64 -9.86 -1.03
CA VAL A 179 -5.94 -10.23 -2.27
C VAL A 179 -5.51 -11.70 -2.24
N TYR A 180 -4.91 -12.16 -1.13
CA TYR A 180 -4.48 -13.54 -0.98
C TYR A 180 -5.64 -14.53 -0.87
N ALA A 181 -6.75 -14.13 -0.27
CA ALA A 181 -7.98 -14.91 -0.24
C ALA A 181 -8.53 -15.13 -1.64
N SER A 182 -8.49 -14.09 -2.48
CA SER A 182 -8.86 -14.21 -3.89
C SER A 182 -7.92 -15.17 -4.64
N ALA A 183 -6.60 -15.08 -4.41
CA ALA A 183 -5.62 -15.99 -5.01
C ALA A 183 -5.77 -17.44 -4.51
N ALA A 184 -6.15 -17.62 -3.25
CA ALA A 184 -6.43 -18.92 -2.63
C ALA A 184 -7.86 -19.43 -2.94
N SER A 185 -8.67 -18.68 -3.69
CA SER A 185 -10.07 -18.99 -3.99
C SER A 185 -10.94 -19.22 -2.75
N GLU A 186 -10.71 -18.47 -1.67
CA GLU A 186 -11.41 -18.59 -0.39
C GLU A 186 -12.36 -17.41 -0.15
N ALA A 187 -13.53 -17.45 -0.80
CA ALA A 187 -14.51 -16.36 -0.75
C ALA A 187 -15.01 -16.03 0.68
N SER A 188 -15.04 -17.03 1.57
CA SER A 188 -15.35 -16.82 3.00
C SER A 188 -14.36 -15.88 3.68
N CYS A 189 -13.08 -16.00 3.35
CA CYS A 189 -12.04 -15.12 3.89
C CYS A 189 -12.19 -13.70 3.34
N THR A 190 -12.43 -13.54 2.03
CA THR A 190 -12.70 -12.23 1.43
C THR A 190 -13.85 -11.52 2.13
N ALA A 191 -14.96 -12.22 2.41
CA ALA A 191 -16.10 -11.65 3.11
C ALA A 191 -15.78 -11.31 4.59
N ALA A 192 -15.10 -12.20 5.30
CA ALA A 192 -14.72 -12.00 6.70
C ALA A 192 -13.74 -10.83 6.89
N VAL A 193 -12.75 -10.72 6.00
CA VAL A 193 -11.79 -9.61 5.97
C VAL A 193 -12.50 -8.29 5.66
N LEU A 194 -13.43 -8.27 4.69
CA LEU A 194 -14.21 -7.05 4.40
C LEU A 194 -15.04 -6.62 5.62
N ALA A 195 -15.67 -7.56 6.32
CA ALA A 195 -16.40 -7.26 7.55
C ALA A 195 -15.47 -6.70 8.64
N LYS A 196 -14.27 -7.26 8.77
CA LYS A 196 -13.24 -6.76 9.69
C LYS A 196 -12.78 -5.35 9.34
N ILE A 197 -12.43 -5.09 8.07
CA ILE A 197 -12.05 -3.75 7.60
C ILE A 197 -13.14 -2.73 7.93
N ASN A 198 -14.41 -3.07 7.68
CA ASN A 198 -15.53 -2.16 7.99
C ASN A 198 -15.69 -1.91 9.50
N ALA A 199 -15.36 -2.88 10.35
CA ALA A 199 -15.44 -2.77 11.80
C ALA A 199 -14.25 -1.98 12.39
N ASP A 200 -13.04 -2.23 11.91
CA ASP A 200 -11.81 -1.59 12.37
C ASP A 200 -11.71 -0.14 11.87
N PHE A 201 -12.32 0.16 10.71
CA PHE A 201 -12.21 1.44 10.02
C PHE A 201 -13.59 2.06 9.67
N PRO A 202 -14.51 2.24 10.64
CA PRO A 202 -15.91 2.58 10.38
C PRO A 202 -16.10 4.00 9.81
N ASN A 203 -15.15 4.90 10.08
CA ASN A 203 -15.16 6.30 9.62
C ASN A 203 -14.12 6.57 8.52
N THR A 204 -13.49 5.51 8.02
CA THR A 204 -12.35 5.63 7.13
C THR A 204 -12.77 5.30 5.73
N GLN A 205 -12.34 6.14 4.80
CA GLN A 205 -12.77 6.04 3.41
C GLN A 205 -11.56 5.80 2.53
N PHE A 206 -11.65 4.73 1.74
CA PHE A 206 -10.59 4.26 0.86
C PHE A 206 -10.66 4.99 -0.47
N LEU A 207 -9.52 5.23 -1.12
CA LEU A 207 -9.55 5.79 -2.48
C LEU A 207 -10.07 4.84 -3.58
N TRP A 208 -10.50 3.63 -3.20
CA TRP A 208 -11.20 2.68 -4.07
C TRP A 208 -12.69 2.60 -3.75
N SER A 209 -13.13 3.25 -2.66
CA SER A 209 -14.52 3.37 -2.33
C SER A 209 -15.15 4.38 -3.26
N THR A 210 -15.92 3.90 -4.23
CA THR A 210 -16.88 4.73 -4.98
C THR A 210 -18.01 5.23 -4.07
N THR A 211 -18.11 4.70 -2.84
CA THR A 211 -19.01 5.21 -1.81
C THR A 211 -18.48 6.54 -1.29
N THR A 212 -19.31 7.57 -1.34
CA THR A 212 -19.02 8.87 -0.74
C THR A 212 -18.99 8.77 0.79
N PRO A 213 -18.06 9.47 1.47
CA PRO A 213 -18.08 9.60 2.92
C PRO A 213 -19.35 10.25 3.46
N THR A 214 -19.97 9.61 4.44
CA THR A 214 -21.10 10.16 5.21
C THR A 214 -20.68 10.77 6.54
N ALA A 215 -19.48 10.42 7.04
CA ALA A 215 -18.93 10.99 8.26
C ALA A 215 -18.64 12.50 8.10
N ALA A 216 -18.89 13.27 9.16
CA ALA A 216 -18.62 14.70 9.17
C ALA A 216 -17.13 15.06 9.07
N ALA A 217 -16.24 14.14 9.47
CA ALA A 217 -14.79 14.27 9.40
C ALA A 217 -14.20 12.93 8.91
N PRO A 218 -14.16 12.69 7.59
CA PRO A 218 -13.67 11.42 7.07
C PRO A 218 -12.14 11.35 7.23
N THR A 219 -11.64 10.14 7.44
CA THR A 219 -10.20 9.88 7.54
C THR A 219 -9.68 9.27 6.24
N LEU A 220 -8.55 9.77 5.74
CA LEU A 220 -7.83 9.23 4.60
C LEU A 220 -6.71 8.29 5.05
N ILE A 221 -6.75 7.03 4.60
CA ILE A 221 -5.68 6.05 4.84
C ILE A 221 -4.62 6.08 3.73
N SER A 222 -5.03 6.26 2.48
CA SER A 222 -4.13 6.34 1.35
C SER A 222 -4.82 7.07 0.21
N ILE A 223 -4.06 7.82 -0.58
CA ILE A 223 -4.53 8.53 -1.77
C ILE A 223 -3.62 8.22 -2.95
N ALA A 224 -4.19 8.04 -4.13
CA ALA A 224 -3.46 8.05 -5.38
C ALA A 224 -3.65 9.41 -6.06
N CYS A 225 -2.58 9.95 -6.63
CA CYS A 225 -2.62 11.11 -7.49
C CYS A 225 -1.64 10.92 -8.66
N THR A 226 -1.79 11.70 -9.73
CA THR A 226 -0.92 11.62 -10.90
C THR A 226 -0.31 12.96 -11.26
N TYR A 227 0.85 12.93 -11.92
CA TYR A 227 1.47 14.12 -12.50
C TYR A 227 2.25 13.77 -13.78
N GLY A 228 2.73 14.80 -14.48
CA GLY A 228 3.40 14.67 -15.77
C GLY A 228 2.53 14.98 -16.99
N SER A 229 2.90 14.46 -18.16
CA SER A 229 2.29 14.78 -19.48
C SER A 229 1.07 13.94 -19.82
N ALA A 230 0.94 12.70 -19.33
CA ALA A 230 -0.28 11.90 -19.44
C ALA A 230 -0.93 11.76 -18.05
N ARG A 231 -1.37 12.90 -17.48
CA ARG A 231 -2.09 12.93 -16.21
C ARG A 231 -3.32 12.04 -16.34
N ASN A 232 -3.50 11.11 -15.40
CA ASN A 232 -4.71 10.30 -15.39
C ASN A 232 -5.86 11.19 -14.88
N THR A 233 -6.60 11.76 -15.82
CA THR A 233 -7.76 12.60 -15.55
C THR A 233 -8.92 11.82 -14.95
N ALA A 234 -8.79 10.55 -14.57
CA ALA A 234 -9.76 9.83 -13.73
C ALA A 234 -9.36 9.81 -12.25
N ILE A 235 -8.07 9.85 -11.92
CA ILE A 235 -7.56 9.73 -10.54
C ILE A 235 -7.45 11.10 -9.86
N GLY A 236 -7.06 12.15 -10.60
CA GLY A 236 -6.76 13.47 -10.04
C GLY A 236 -5.26 13.75 -10.00
N GLN A 237 -4.91 15.00 -9.77
CA GLN A 237 -3.54 15.50 -9.87
C GLN A 237 -2.90 15.68 -8.50
N CYS A 238 -1.61 15.39 -8.39
CA CYS A 238 -0.83 15.72 -7.20
C CYS A 238 -0.62 17.25 -7.12
N ALA A 239 -0.75 17.83 -5.93
CA ALA A 239 -0.70 19.28 -5.75
C ALA A 239 0.71 19.88 -5.86
N THR A 240 1.71 19.22 -5.27
CA THR A 240 3.09 19.77 -5.19
C THR A 240 4.16 18.87 -5.79
N LEU A 241 3.94 17.54 -5.85
CA LEU A 241 4.86 16.59 -6.49
C LEU A 241 5.04 16.88 -8.00
N ASN A 242 4.06 17.51 -8.62
CA ASN A 242 4.11 18.00 -10.00
C ASN A 242 5.21 19.05 -10.26
N ASN A 243 5.73 19.71 -9.22
CA ASN A 243 6.72 20.78 -9.31
C ASN A 243 8.14 20.32 -8.93
N LEU A 244 8.26 19.10 -8.41
CA LEU A 244 9.53 18.54 -7.91
C LEU A 244 10.26 17.70 -8.98
N PHE A 245 9.60 17.34 -10.07
CA PHE A 245 10.07 16.42 -11.12
C PHE A 245 9.53 16.81 -12.49
#